data_AF-A0AA88UMG7-F1
#
_entry.id   AF-A0AA88UMG7-F1
#
_cell.length_a   1.000
_cell.length_b   1.000
_cell.length_c   1.000
_cell.angle_alpha   90.00
_cell.angle_beta   90.00
_cell.angle_gamma   90.00
#
_symmetry.space_group_name_H-M   'P 1'
#
loop_
_entity.id
_entity.type
_entity.pdbx_description
1 polymer ?
#
loop_
_entity_poly.entity_id
_entity_poly.type
_entity_poly.pdbx_seq_one_letter_code
_entity_poly.pdbx_strand_id
1 'polypeptide(L)'
;MASHFSFLALFLFINLAWVHVSAEILFEDGYALTTVLDGNKLRINPQSVLPMYGSSSLIILDSSGNAFYTLSISNSQENSVRRFAGKGVAGYLDGDSGSAMFSKPKGFAIDFKGNVYFADKGNHAIRKISKSGVTTIAGGYSKEPGRTDGPGRNASFSDDLELAFVPERCALMIADHGNKLIRQINLKAEDCAGGSQSVLEMASAWALGLGAACLLGGLIVGFVIRPYLVPLIGRLQQSSSQRDMEPLSSRSPVSAWRGEYR
;
A
#
# COMPACT_ATOMS: atom_id res chain seq x y z
N MET A 1 -24.48 -79.60 -12.80
CA MET A 1 -23.79 -78.58 -13.62
C MET A 1 -24.60 -77.30 -13.54
N ALA A 2 -24.00 -76.22 -13.02
CA ALA A 2 -24.44 -74.82 -12.97
C ALA A 2 -24.29 -74.27 -11.54
N SER A 3 -23.34 -73.33 -11.35
CA SER A 3 -23.50 -72.12 -10.51
C SER A 3 -22.18 -71.50 -9.95
N HIS A 4 -20.98 -71.96 -10.31
CA HIS A 4 -19.75 -71.38 -9.73
C HIS A 4 -19.16 -70.15 -10.46
N PHE A 5 -19.72 -69.72 -11.59
CA PHE A 5 -19.12 -68.65 -12.40
C PHE A 5 -19.54 -67.21 -12.06
N SER A 6 -20.44 -66.99 -11.10
CA SER A 6 -20.95 -65.64 -10.82
C SER A 6 -20.19 -64.89 -9.71
N PHE A 7 -19.30 -65.53 -8.95
CA PHE A 7 -18.66 -64.89 -7.79
C PHE A 7 -17.27 -64.29 -8.07
N LEU A 8 -16.61 -64.65 -9.18
CA LEU A 8 -15.28 -64.14 -9.48
C LEU A 8 -15.28 -62.75 -10.15
N ALA A 9 -16.36 -62.36 -10.82
CA ALA A 9 -16.47 -61.07 -11.48
C ALA A 9 -16.83 -59.91 -10.52
N LEU A 10 -17.36 -60.22 -9.33
CA LEU A 10 -17.71 -59.21 -8.32
C LEU A 10 -16.52 -58.85 -7.40
N PHE A 11 -15.43 -59.61 -7.44
CA PHE A 11 -14.23 -59.35 -6.63
C PHE A 11 -13.21 -58.43 -7.30
N LEU A 12 -13.36 -58.15 -8.60
CA LEU A 12 -12.42 -57.32 -9.36
C LEU A 12 -12.85 -55.85 -9.53
N PHE A 13 -13.95 -55.42 -8.90
CA PHE A 13 -14.45 -54.03 -8.96
C PHE A 13 -14.27 -53.22 -7.67
N ILE A 14 -13.75 -53.81 -6.59
CA ILE A 14 -13.64 -53.14 -5.27
C ILE A 14 -12.17 -52.92 -4.87
N ASN A 15 -11.24 -52.86 -5.82
CA ASN A 15 -9.85 -52.44 -5.57
C ASN A 15 -9.45 -51.20 -6.39
N LEU A 16 -10.41 -50.41 -6.84
CA LEU A 16 -10.18 -48.97 -6.97
C LEU A 16 -10.34 -48.40 -5.56
N ALA A 17 -9.29 -48.57 -4.75
CA ALA A 17 -9.14 -47.80 -3.53
C ALA A 17 -9.34 -46.33 -3.94
N TRP A 18 -10.48 -45.77 -3.56
CA TRP A 18 -10.70 -44.34 -3.64
C TRP A 18 -9.63 -43.71 -2.76
N VAL A 19 -8.49 -43.38 -3.35
CA VAL A 19 -7.51 -42.51 -2.74
C VAL A 19 -8.22 -41.17 -2.63
N HIS A 20 -8.91 -40.98 -1.51
CA HIS A 20 -9.41 -39.67 -1.11
C HIS A 20 -8.15 -38.83 -0.91
N VAL A 21 -7.74 -38.13 -1.96
CA VAL A 21 -6.79 -37.02 -1.85
C VAL A 21 -7.54 -35.92 -1.12
N SER A 22 -7.55 -36.02 0.20
CA SER A 22 -8.00 -34.93 1.06
C SER A 22 -6.85 -33.93 1.10
N ALA A 23 -7.05 -32.76 0.49
CA ALA A 23 -6.14 -31.64 0.69
C ALA A 23 -6.33 -31.17 2.14
N GLU A 24 -5.38 -31.50 3.01
CA GLU A 24 -5.37 -31.01 4.38
C GLU A 24 -4.80 -29.60 4.41
N ILE A 25 -5.47 -28.70 5.15
CA ILE A 25 -4.96 -27.36 5.37
C ILE A 25 -3.82 -27.47 6.38
N LEU A 26 -2.60 -27.24 5.91
CA LEU A 26 -1.40 -27.23 6.76
C LEU A 26 -1.19 -25.82 7.33
N PHE A 27 -1.33 -25.68 8.65
CA PHE A 27 -0.97 -24.46 9.36
C PHE A 27 0.51 -24.47 9.72
N GLU A 28 1.17 -23.32 9.58
CA GLU A 28 2.54 -23.13 10.06
C GLU A 28 2.52 -22.88 11.58
N ASP A 29 3.39 -23.57 12.32
CA ASP A 29 3.55 -23.37 13.76
C ASP A 29 4.21 -22.02 14.10
N GLY A 30 3.96 -21.50 15.30
CA GLY A 30 4.62 -20.29 15.82
C GLY A 30 3.82 -18.99 15.65
N TYR A 31 2.65 -19.03 15.00
CA TYR A 31 1.74 -17.89 14.91
C TYR A 31 0.65 -17.98 15.99
N ALA A 32 0.46 -16.90 16.75
CA ALA A 32 -0.60 -16.77 17.73
C ALA A 32 -1.42 -15.50 17.45
N LEU A 33 -2.75 -15.61 17.54
CA LEU A 33 -3.67 -14.49 17.38
C LEU A 33 -3.98 -13.87 18.75
N THR A 34 -3.78 -12.56 18.89
CA THR A 34 -4.19 -11.79 20.07
C THR A 34 -4.97 -10.55 19.66
N THR A 35 -5.93 -10.14 20.48
CA THR A 35 -6.73 -8.94 20.24
C THR A 35 -6.05 -7.72 20.87
N VAL A 36 -5.62 -6.77 20.05
CA VAL A 36 -4.99 -5.51 20.49
C VAL A 36 -6.02 -4.42 20.82
N LEU A 37 -7.14 -4.40 20.09
CA LEU A 37 -8.20 -3.41 20.21
C LEU A 37 -9.56 -4.08 20.02
N ASP A 38 -10.48 -3.83 20.96
CA ASP A 38 -11.89 -4.26 20.85
C ASP A 38 -12.77 -3.06 20.44
N GLY A 39 -13.11 -2.99 19.16
CA GLY A 39 -13.92 -1.91 18.59
C GLY A 39 -15.33 -1.83 19.19
N ASN A 40 -15.90 -2.95 19.67
CA ASN A 40 -17.24 -2.95 20.27
C ASN A 40 -17.28 -2.13 21.56
N LYS A 41 -16.22 -2.19 22.37
CA LYS A 41 -16.09 -1.41 23.60
C LYS A 41 -15.97 0.09 23.34
N LEU A 42 -15.34 0.46 22.24
CA LEU A 42 -15.08 1.85 21.87
C LEU A 42 -16.11 2.44 20.89
N ARG A 43 -17.04 1.62 20.38
CA ARG A 43 -17.97 1.97 19.31
C ARG A 43 -17.24 2.48 18.07
N ILE A 44 -16.14 1.83 17.73
CA ILE A 44 -15.35 2.04 16.52
C ILE A 44 -15.48 0.76 15.71
N ASN A 45 -15.68 0.88 14.39
CA ASN A 45 -15.70 -0.26 13.47
C ASN A 45 -14.47 -0.21 12.54
N PRO A 46 -13.33 -0.77 12.95
CA PRO A 46 -12.10 -0.73 12.16
C PRO A 46 -12.29 -1.45 10.81
N GLN A 47 -12.14 -0.72 9.71
CA GLN A 47 -12.14 -1.30 8.36
C GLN A 47 -10.71 -1.54 7.84
N SER A 48 -9.79 -0.62 8.12
CA SER A 48 -8.41 -0.71 7.66
C SER A 48 -7.47 -0.13 8.71
N VAL A 49 -6.24 -0.64 8.76
CA VAL A 49 -5.19 -0.21 9.67
C VAL A 49 -3.86 -0.13 8.93
N LEU A 50 -3.11 0.96 9.11
CA LEU A 50 -1.76 1.13 8.56
C LEU A 50 -0.82 1.75 9.60
N PRO A 51 0.46 1.37 9.63
CA PRO A 51 1.45 1.98 10.51
C PRO A 51 1.84 3.39 10.04
N MET A 52 2.16 4.26 10.98
CA MET A 52 2.79 5.55 10.66
C MET A 52 4.30 5.37 10.53
N TYR A 53 4.88 5.90 9.44
CA TYR A 53 6.33 5.85 9.24
C TYR A 53 7.08 6.54 10.39
N GLY A 54 8.07 5.84 10.95
CA GLY A 54 8.91 6.36 12.04
C GLY A 54 8.20 6.49 13.40
N SER A 55 7.04 5.85 13.58
CA SER A 55 6.26 5.86 14.83
C SER A 55 5.79 4.46 15.22
N SER A 56 5.49 4.24 16.50
CA SER A 56 4.78 3.04 16.99
C SER A 56 3.26 3.15 16.89
N SER A 57 2.74 4.27 16.37
CA SER A 57 1.31 4.50 16.21
C SER A 57 0.77 3.90 14.91
N LEU A 58 -0.45 3.39 14.99
CA LEU A 58 -1.24 2.94 13.85
C LEU A 58 -2.33 3.96 13.54
N ILE A 59 -2.69 4.10 12.27
CA ILE A 59 -3.90 4.80 11.83
C ILE A 59 -4.97 3.76 11.54
N ILE A 60 -6.17 3.98 12.07
CA ILE A 60 -7.35 3.15 11.87
C ILE A 60 -8.40 3.96 11.12
N LEU A 61 -8.95 3.37 10.08
CA LEU A 61 -10.10 3.91 9.34
C LEU A 61 -11.38 3.22 9.82
N ASP A 62 -12.33 4.01 10.32
CA ASP A 62 -13.71 3.59 10.56
C ASP A 62 -14.61 4.12 9.45
N SER A 63 -14.89 3.25 8.49
CA SER A 63 -15.66 3.58 7.30
C SER A 63 -17.13 3.88 7.63
N SER A 64 -17.76 3.05 8.46
CA SER A 64 -19.15 3.27 8.87
C SER A 64 -19.31 4.52 9.73
N GLY A 65 -18.31 4.80 10.56
CA GLY A 65 -18.24 5.94 11.44
C GLY A 65 -17.73 7.21 10.76
N ASN A 66 -17.33 7.18 9.49
CA ASN A 66 -16.79 8.33 8.76
C ASN A 66 -15.68 9.07 9.54
N ALA A 67 -14.71 8.31 10.10
CA ALA A 67 -13.66 8.87 10.93
C ALA A 67 -12.33 8.09 10.84
N PHE A 68 -11.24 8.80 11.10
CA PHE A 68 -9.90 8.22 11.29
C PHE A 68 -9.44 8.39 12.74
N TYR A 69 -8.76 7.37 13.24
CA TYR A 69 -8.22 7.30 14.58
C TYR A 69 -6.72 6.98 14.58
N THR A 70 -5.98 7.50 15.54
CA THR A 70 -4.64 7.03 15.89
C THR A 70 -4.75 6.06 17.06
N LEU A 71 -4.07 4.91 16.96
CA LEU A 71 -3.89 3.94 18.03
C LEU A 71 -2.41 3.94 18.41
N SER A 72 -2.10 4.30 19.65
CA SER A 72 -0.75 4.16 20.20
C SER A 72 -0.67 2.88 21.01
N ILE A 73 0.20 1.97 20.58
CA ILE A 73 0.42 0.68 21.23
C ILE A 73 1.60 0.82 22.19
N SER A 74 1.38 0.48 23.45
CA SER A 74 2.39 0.51 24.49
C SER A 74 2.52 -0.87 25.14
N ASN A 75 3.75 -1.36 25.31
CA ASN A 75 4.00 -2.66 25.95
C ASN A 75 3.82 -2.63 27.49
N SER A 76 3.72 -1.43 28.08
CA SER A 76 3.71 -1.20 29.54
C SER A 76 2.55 -0.33 30.02
N GLN A 77 1.67 0.13 29.12
CA GLN A 77 0.51 0.96 29.43
C GLN A 77 -0.69 0.55 28.57
N GLU A 78 -1.89 0.96 28.97
CA GLU A 78 -3.10 0.76 28.18
C GLU A 78 -3.00 1.46 26.82
N ASN A 79 -3.44 0.78 25.77
CA ASN A 79 -3.49 1.31 24.42
C ASN A 79 -4.38 2.56 24.38
N SER A 80 -3.91 3.65 23.76
CA SER A 80 -4.70 4.88 23.63
C SER A 80 -5.21 5.07 22.21
N VAL A 81 -6.51 5.39 22.08
CA VAL A 81 -7.17 5.64 20.79
C VAL A 81 -7.70 7.07 20.75
N ARG A 82 -7.39 7.80 19.68
CA ARG A 82 -7.84 9.18 19.49
C ARG A 82 -8.34 9.41 18.07
N ARG A 83 -9.54 9.99 17.94
CA ARG A 83 -10.02 10.48 16.64
C ARG A 83 -9.21 11.72 16.23
N PHE A 84 -8.69 11.74 15.01
CA PHE A 84 -7.95 12.90 14.50
C PHE A 84 -8.55 13.51 13.24
N ALA A 85 -9.41 12.78 12.52
CA ALA A 85 -10.12 13.32 11.38
C ALA A 85 -11.53 12.75 11.22
N GLY A 86 -12.41 13.53 10.61
CA GLY A 86 -13.81 13.18 10.36
C GLY A 86 -14.72 13.55 11.53
N LYS A 87 -15.80 14.26 11.23
CA LYS A 87 -16.80 14.66 12.24
C LYS A 87 -17.62 13.49 12.79
N GLY A 88 -17.56 12.32 12.14
CA GLY A 88 -18.37 11.17 12.53
C GLY A 88 -19.73 11.10 11.84
N VAL A 89 -19.98 11.97 10.85
CA VAL A 89 -21.24 12.07 10.12
C VAL A 89 -20.93 12.12 8.62
N ALA A 90 -21.70 11.36 7.84
CA ALA A 90 -21.55 11.34 6.39
C ALA A 90 -21.81 12.72 5.78
N GLY A 91 -20.97 13.12 4.83
CA GLY A 91 -21.11 14.36 4.07
C GLY A 91 -19.88 14.61 3.20
N TYR A 92 -19.80 15.79 2.59
CA TYR A 92 -18.68 16.19 1.74
C TYR A 92 -18.25 17.61 2.07
N LEU A 93 -17.32 17.74 3.02
CA LEU A 93 -16.82 19.02 3.51
C LEU A 93 -15.31 18.94 3.73
N ASP A 94 -14.55 19.78 3.01
CA ASP A 94 -13.14 20.07 3.25
C ASP A 94 -12.98 21.08 4.41
N GLY A 95 -11.77 21.18 4.99
CA GLY A 95 -11.47 22.08 6.10
C GLY A 95 -10.68 21.42 7.23
N ASP A 96 -10.80 21.94 8.46
CA ASP A 96 -10.09 21.37 9.62
C ASP A 96 -10.37 19.87 9.79
N SER A 97 -9.37 19.10 10.19
CA SER A 97 -9.49 17.63 10.20
C SER A 97 -10.66 17.12 11.05
N GLY A 98 -10.92 17.75 12.19
CA GLY A 98 -12.02 17.38 13.09
C GLY A 98 -13.41 17.81 12.63
N SER A 99 -13.53 18.82 11.77
CA SER A 99 -14.81 19.33 11.26
C SER A 99 -15.15 18.82 9.87
N ALA A 100 -14.14 18.38 9.11
CA ALA A 100 -14.30 17.77 7.79
C ALA A 100 -15.28 16.59 7.83
N MET A 101 -16.04 16.45 6.75
CA MET A 101 -17.03 15.38 6.57
C MET A 101 -16.69 14.62 5.30
N PHE A 102 -16.71 13.29 5.40
CA PHE A 102 -16.55 12.34 4.30
C PHE A 102 -17.62 11.25 4.45
N SER A 103 -17.84 10.45 3.41
CA SER A 103 -18.93 9.49 3.30
C SER A 103 -18.40 8.10 2.94
N LYS A 104 -18.49 7.17 3.89
CA LYS A 104 -18.02 5.78 3.80
C LYS A 104 -16.58 5.68 3.26
N PRO A 105 -15.61 6.40 3.86
CA PRO A 105 -14.23 6.37 3.37
C PRO A 105 -13.70 4.93 3.37
N LYS A 106 -12.93 4.56 2.36
CA LYS A 106 -12.39 3.21 2.17
C LYS A 106 -11.00 3.30 1.59
N GLY A 107 -10.09 2.42 2.01
CA GLY A 107 -8.72 2.38 1.50
C GLY A 107 -7.96 3.68 1.80
N PHE A 108 -6.74 3.57 2.29
CA PHE A 108 -5.94 4.76 2.49
C PHE A 108 -4.46 4.43 2.35
N ALA A 109 -3.66 5.44 2.09
CA ALA A 109 -2.21 5.35 2.06
C ALA A 109 -1.61 6.54 2.82
N ILE A 110 -0.40 6.35 3.31
CA ILE A 110 0.32 7.34 4.11
C ILE A 110 1.62 7.66 3.37
N ASP A 111 1.94 8.94 3.20
CA ASP A 111 3.25 9.36 2.69
C ASP A 111 4.30 9.46 3.80
N PHE A 112 5.56 9.74 3.44
CA PHE A 112 6.66 9.87 4.41
C PHE A 112 6.53 11.07 5.35
N LYS A 113 5.66 12.03 5.04
CA LYS A 113 5.39 13.21 5.87
C LYS A 113 4.21 12.98 6.81
N GLY A 114 3.55 11.83 6.71
CA GLY A 114 2.37 11.47 7.49
C GLY A 114 1.07 12.08 6.96
N ASN A 115 1.04 12.58 5.71
CA ASN A 115 -0.24 12.89 5.10
C ASN A 115 -0.98 11.59 4.77
N VAL A 116 -2.30 11.60 4.98
CA VAL A 116 -3.17 10.45 4.71
C VAL A 116 -3.98 10.73 3.46
N TYR A 117 -3.81 9.91 2.43
CA TYR A 117 -4.64 9.91 1.25
C TYR A 117 -5.68 8.82 1.39
N PHE A 118 -6.93 9.07 1.00
CA PHE A 118 -7.99 8.09 1.16
C PHE A 118 -9.06 8.25 0.09
N ALA A 119 -9.79 7.16 -0.20
CA ALA A 119 -10.95 7.25 -1.06
C ALA A 119 -12.18 7.57 -0.23
N ASP A 120 -12.82 8.69 -0.57
CA ASP A 120 -14.09 9.12 -0.02
C ASP A 120 -15.20 8.51 -0.89
N LYS A 121 -15.47 7.22 -0.66
CA LYS A 121 -16.26 6.34 -1.53
C LYS A 121 -17.60 6.96 -1.93
N GLY A 122 -18.36 7.42 -0.94
CA GLY A 122 -19.69 7.98 -1.12
C GLY A 122 -19.69 9.33 -1.82
N ASN A 123 -18.52 9.95 -1.97
CA ASN A 123 -18.33 11.22 -2.66
C ASN A 123 -17.53 11.07 -3.96
N HIS A 124 -17.19 9.86 -4.39
CA HIS A 124 -16.44 9.57 -5.63
C HIS A 124 -15.14 10.39 -5.76
N ALA A 125 -14.42 10.56 -4.65
CA ALA A 125 -13.27 11.44 -4.56
C ALA A 125 -12.07 10.78 -3.89
N ILE A 126 -10.87 11.21 -4.27
CA ILE A 126 -9.64 10.98 -3.53
C ILE A 126 -9.34 12.24 -2.73
N ARG A 127 -9.14 12.07 -1.42
CA ARG A 127 -8.95 13.17 -0.47
C ARG A 127 -7.67 12.99 0.32
N LYS A 128 -7.16 14.09 0.86
CA LYS A 128 -5.90 14.17 1.60
C LYS A 128 -6.14 14.83 2.95
N ILE A 129 -5.71 14.17 4.02
CA ILE A 129 -5.56 14.73 5.37
C ILE A 129 -4.10 15.13 5.53
N SER A 130 -3.86 16.38 5.90
CA SER A 130 -2.53 16.93 6.16
C SER A 130 -2.56 17.81 7.41
N LYS A 131 -1.42 18.41 7.76
CA LYS A 131 -1.36 19.39 8.87
C LYS A 131 -2.25 20.61 8.65
N SER A 132 -2.60 20.94 7.41
CA SER A 132 -3.52 22.05 7.08
C SER A 132 -4.99 21.64 7.04
N GLY A 133 -5.33 20.39 7.38
CA GLY A 133 -6.68 19.85 7.32
C GLY A 133 -6.92 18.89 6.15
N VAL A 134 -8.20 18.67 5.84
CA VAL A 134 -8.67 17.80 4.75
C VAL A 134 -8.93 18.62 3.50
N THR A 135 -8.45 18.09 2.37
CA THR A 135 -8.66 18.66 1.04
C THR A 135 -9.03 17.58 0.03
N THR A 136 -9.78 17.94 -1.00
CA THR A 136 -10.03 17.09 -2.16
C THR A 136 -8.92 17.27 -3.20
N ILE A 137 -8.29 16.17 -3.62
CA ILE A 137 -7.20 16.21 -4.60
C ILE A 137 -7.63 15.77 -6.00
N ALA A 138 -8.64 14.89 -6.11
CA ALA A 138 -9.24 14.49 -7.38
C ALA A 138 -10.65 13.93 -7.18
N GLY A 139 -11.55 14.11 -8.15
CA GLY A 139 -12.90 13.54 -8.10
C GLY A 139 -13.92 14.37 -7.32
N GLY A 140 -15.12 13.80 -7.18
CA GLY A 140 -16.24 14.34 -6.40
C GLY A 140 -16.90 15.63 -6.90
N TYR A 141 -16.37 16.29 -7.93
CA TYR A 141 -16.97 17.53 -8.45
C TYR A 141 -18.30 17.28 -9.18
N SER A 142 -18.39 16.19 -9.95
CA SER A 142 -19.62 15.78 -10.65
C SER A 142 -20.72 15.31 -9.69
N LYS A 143 -20.36 14.92 -8.46
CA LYS A 143 -21.22 14.21 -7.49
C LYS A 143 -21.80 12.88 -7.96
N GLU A 144 -21.36 12.42 -9.13
CA GLU A 144 -21.79 11.18 -9.76
C GLU A 144 -20.55 10.33 -10.09
N PRO A 145 -20.68 8.99 -10.06
CA PRO A 145 -19.59 8.11 -10.43
C PRO A 145 -19.20 8.31 -11.90
N GLY A 146 -17.94 8.06 -12.22
CA GLY A 146 -17.42 8.17 -13.58
C GLY A 146 -16.03 7.58 -13.72
N ARG A 147 -15.39 7.79 -14.87
CA ARG A 147 -14.06 7.26 -15.19
C ARG A 147 -13.18 8.25 -15.96
N THR A 148 -13.57 9.51 -15.96
CA THR A 148 -12.92 10.54 -16.76
C THR A 148 -11.54 10.83 -16.16
N ASP A 149 -10.50 10.84 -16.99
CA ASP A 149 -9.17 11.33 -16.65
C ASP A 149 -9.09 12.86 -16.78
N GLY A 150 -8.08 13.45 -16.15
CA GLY A 150 -7.79 14.87 -16.28
C GLY A 150 -7.30 15.50 -14.97
N PRO A 151 -7.19 16.84 -14.93
CA PRO A 151 -6.91 17.57 -13.70
C PRO A 151 -7.92 17.21 -12.60
N GLY A 152 -7.52 17.30 -11.33
CA GLY A 152 -8.29 16.76 -10.20
C GLY A 152 -9.79 17.08 -10.18
N ARG A 153 -10.19 18.31 -10.53
CA ARG A 153 -11.60 18.73 -10.61
C ARG A 153 -12.40 18.03 -11.72
N ASN A 154 -11.74 17.67 -12.81
CA ASN A 154 -12.36 17.10 -14.01
C ASN A 154 -12.31 15.56 -14.00
N ALA A 155 -11.45 14.98 -13.16
CA ALA A 155 -11.40 13.54 -12.98
C ALA A 155 -12.68 13.04 -12.28
N SER A 156 -13.12 11.83 -12.63
CA SER A 156 -14.23 11.14 -11.94
C SER A 156 -13.87 9.68 -11.69
N PHE A 157 -14.39 9.11 -10.61
CA PHE A 157 -14.08 7.76 -10.14
C PHE A 157 -15.36 6.95 -9.91
N SER A 158 -15.25 5.62 -9.81
CA SER A 158 -16.36 4.81 -9.33
C SER A 158 -16.58 4.98 -7.82
N ASP A 159 -17.50 4.22 -7.27
CA ASP A 159 -17.72 4.08 -5.83
C ASP A 159 -16.95 2.89 -5.24
N ASP A 160 -15.97 2.29 -5.89
CA ASP A 160 -15.15 1.24 -5.28
C ASP A 160 -13.67 1.43 -5.62
N LEU A 161 -12.96 2.03 -4.67
CA LEU A 161 -11.60 2.52 -4.84
C LEU A 161 -10.72 1.97 -3.71
N GLU A 162 -9.52 1.59 -4.09
CA GLU A 162 -8.39 1.33 -3.20
C GLU A 162 -7.18 2.10 -3.70
N LEU A 163 -6.25 2.44 -2.82
CA LEU A 163 -5.08 3.23 -3.19
C LEU A 163 -3.83 2.82 -2.44
N ALA A 164 -2.70 2.97 -3.13
CA ALA A 164 -1.36 2.70 -2.62
C ALA A 164 -0.45 3.89 -2.94
N PHE A 165 0.35 4.32 -1.97
CA PHE A 165 1.40 5.31 -2.19
C PHE A 165 2.65 4.62 -2.75
N VAL A 166 3.19 5.15 -3.85
CA VAL A 166 4.40 4.65 -4.51
C VAL A 166 5.48 5.74 -4.43
N PRO A 167 6.38 5.69 -3.43
CA PRO A 167 7.33 6.77 -3.18
C PRO A 167 8.28 7.03 -4.36
N GLU A 168 8.78 5.98 -5.01
CA GLU A 168 9.71 6.07 -6.14
C GLU A 168 9.12 6.82 -7.35
N ARG A 169 7.79 6.86 -7.45
CA ARG A 169 7.07 7.56 -8.53
C ARG A 169 6.48 8.89 -8.08
N CYS A 170 6.59 9.23 -6.79
CA CYS A 170 5.87 10.35 -6.20
C CYS A 170 4.39 10.34 -6.61
N ALA A 171 3.72 9.20 -6.43
CA ALA A 171 2.37 9.02 -6.96
C ALA A 171 1.50 8.14 -6.05
N LEU A 172 0.19 8.33 -6.16
CA LEU A 172 -0.80 7.35 -5.72
C LEU A 172 -1.18 6.47 -6.90
N MET A 173 -1.13 5.16 -6.71
CA MET A 173 -1.79 4.20 -7.57
C MET A 173 -3.18 3.91 -7.01
N ILE A 174 -4.20 3.97 -7.85
CA ILE A 174 -5.60 3.74 -7.47
C ILE A 174 -6.11 2.53 -8.23
N ALA A 175 -6.58 1.52 -7.52
CA ALA A 175 -7.40 0.47 -8.08
C ALA A 175 -8.85 0.96 -8.09
N ASP A 176 -9.34 1.35 -9.27
CA ASP A 176 -10.72 1.76 -9.49
C ASP A 176 -11.52 0.53 -9.94
N HIS A 177 -11.98 -0.26 -8.96
CA HIS A 177 -12.59 -1.57 -9.18
C HIS A 177 -13.87 -1.48 -10.02
N GLY A 178 -14.73 -0.50 -9.72
CA GLY A 178 -15.98 -0.30 -10.47
C GLY A 178 -15.74 0.03 -11.95
N ASN A 179 -14.59 0.62 -12.27
CA ASN A 179 -14.20 0.89 -13.65
C ASN A 179 -13.21 -0.12 -14.25
N LYS A 180 -12.69 -1.06 -13.45
CA LYS A 180 -11.66 -2.04 -13.84
C LYS A 180 -10.38 -1.37 -14.34
N LEU A 181 -9.97 -0.28 -13.68
CA LEU A 181 -8.80 0.51 -14.06
C LEU A 181 -7.77 0.54 -12.93
N ILE A 182 -6.49 0.60 -13.30
CA ILE A 182 -5.43 1.13 -12.44
C ILE A 182 -5.16 2.55 -12.88
N ARG A 183 -5.24 3.50 -11.95
CA ARG A 183 -5.10 4.93 -12.22
C ARG A 183 -3.97 5.51 -11.39
N GLN A 184 -3.39 6.60 -11.86
CA GLN A 184 -2.29 7.26 -11.19
C GLN A 184 -2.64 8.72 -10.90
N ILE A 185 -2.35 9.17 -9.69
CA ILE A 185 -2.30 10.60 -9.35
C ILE A 185 -0.85 10.93 -9.03
N ASN A 186 -0.22 11.76 -9.87
CA ASN A 186 1.07 12.36 -9.54
C ASN A 186 0.87 13.29 -8.34
N LEU A 187 1.63 13.06 -7.28
CA LEU A 187 1.62 13.91 -6.11
C LEU A 187 2.53 15.11 -6.33
N LYS A 188 2.35 16.11 -5.46
CA LYS A 188 3.23 17.28 -5.48
C LYS A 188 4.58 16.92 -4.90
N ALA A 189 5.66 17.55 -5.39
CA ALA A 189 7.02 17.24 -4.94
C ALA A 189 7.19 17.39 -3.42
N GLU A 190 6.51 18.36 -2.81
CA GLU A 190 6.54 18.59 -1.37
C GLU A 190 5.90 17.46 -0.55
N ASP A 191 5.06 16.61 -1.15
CA ASP A 191 4.46 15.44 -0.48
C ASP A 191 5.37 14.21 -0.54
N CYS A 192 6.33 14.21 -1.49
CA CYS A 192 7.19 13.07 -1.77
C CYS A 192 8.63 13.22 -1.29
N ALA A 193 9.04 14.43 -0.92
CA ALA A 193 10.34 14.65 -0.30
C ALA A 193 10.41 13.84 1.01
N GLY A 194 11.08 12.69 0.95
CA GLY A 194 11.32 11.83 2.09
C GLY A 194 12.05 12.59 3.19
N GLY A 195 11.91 12.11 4.43
CA GLY A 195 12.59 12.60 5.62
C GLY A 195 14.11 12.42 5.59
N SER A 196 14.78 12.98 4.58
CA SER A 196 16.22 13.07 4.45
C SER A 196 16.58 14.54 4.27
N GLN A 197 16.69 15.26 5.39
CA GLN A 197 17.73 16.29 5.49
C GLN A 197 19.08 15.58 5.41
N SER A 198 19.53 15.30 4.20
CA SER A 198 20.82 14.72 3.78
C SER A 198 20.48 14.06 2.45
N VAL A 199 20.75 14.64 1.29
CA VAL A 199 22.07 14.61 0.67
C VAL A 199 22.33 15.89 -0.14
N LEU A 200 21.32 16.72 -0.37
CA LEU A 200 21.44 17.94 -1.18
C LEU A 200 21.93 19.18 -0.41
N GLU A 201 21.82 19.22 0.92
CA GLU A 201 22.41 20.30 1.73
C GLU A 201 23.92 20.11 1.98
N MET A 202 24.46 18.91 1.73
CA MET A 202 25.91 18.67 1.82
C MET A 202 26.67 19.10 0.56
N ALA A 203 25.99 19.39 -0.54
CA ALA A 203 26.62 19.87 -1.76
C ALA A 203 26.87 21.39 -1.77
N SER A 204 26.15 22.17 -0.97
CA SER A 204 26.29 23.64 -0.96
C SER A 204 27.25 24.18 0.10
N ALA A 205 27.63 23.38 1.11
CA ALA A 205 28.55 23.80 2.17
C ALA A 205 30.04 23.77 1.78
N TRP A 206 30.43 23.00 0.75
CA TRP A 206 31.83 22.93 0.29
C TRP A 206 32.19 24.02 -0.73
N ALA A 207 31.21 24.72 -1.31
CA ALA A 207 31.46 25.78 -2.29
C ALA A 207 31.88 27.13 -1.64
N LEU A 208 31.61 27.34 -0.35
CA LEU A 208 31.99 28.56 0.36
C LEU A 208 33.34 28.45 1.10
N GLY A 209 33.88 27.23 1.26
CA GLY A 209 35.17 27.00 1.91
C GLY A 209 36.39 27.08 0.99
N LEU A 210 36.22 26.82 -0.32
CA LEU A 210 37.31 26.91 -1.30
C LEU A 210 37.41 28.28 -1.98
N GLY A 211 36.38 29.12 -1.90
CA GLY A 211 36.40 30.50 -2.43
C GLY A 211 37.11 31.51 -1.51
N ALA A 212 37.21 31.23 -0.21
CA ALA A 212 37.80 32.15 0.77
C ALA A 212 39.31 31.90 1.03
N ALA A 213 39.88 30.80 0.53
CA ALA A 213 41.30 30.47 0.71
C ALA A 213 42.22 31.01 -0.42
N CYS A 214 41.65 31.57 -1.50
CA CYS A 214 42.42 32.14 -2.61
C CYS A 214 42.62 33.67 -2.55
N LEU A 215 42.06 34.37 -1.56
CA LEU A 215 42.19 35.84 -1.45
C LEU A 215 43.16 36.34 -0.38
N LEU A 216 43.75 35.44 0.42
CA LEU A 216 44.77 35.81 1.40
C LEU A 216 45.92 34.79 1.31
N GLY A 217 46.95 35.14 0.52
CA GLY A 217 48.09 34.30 0.18
C GLY A 217 48.77 33.62 1.37
N GLY A 218 48.33 32.39 1.67
CA GLY A 218 48.82 31.58 2.77
C GLY A 218 49.01 30.14 2.33
N LEU A 219 50.24 29.69 2.42
CA LEU A 219 50.76 28.36 2.10
C LEU A 219 50.05 27.28 2.95
N ILE A 220 49.17 26.46 2.36
CA ILE A 220 48.58 25.32 3.07
C ILE A 220 49.37 24.05 2.73
N VAL A 221 50.22 23.67 3.69
CA VAL A 221 50.82 22.35 3.82
C VAL A 221 49.72 21.29 3.82
N GLY A 222 49.88 20.26 2.98
CA GLY A 222 48.91 19.18 2.84
C GLY A 222 48.64 18.44 4.15
N PHE A 223 47.38 18.40 4.54
CA PHE A 223 46.84 17.36 5.42
C PHE A 223 45.79 16.57 4.64
N VAL A 224 46.21 15.43 4.08
CA VAL A 224 45.30 14.41 3.58
C VAL A 224 44.73 13.69 4.81
N ILE A 225 43.60 14.15 5.32
CA ILE A 225 42.79 13.31 6.20
C ILE A 225 41.96 12.40 5.28
N ARG A 226 42.42 11.16 5.11
CA ARG A 226 41.60 10.09 4.53
C ARG A 226 40.43 9.83 5.50
N PRO A 227 39.16 10.01 5.09
CA PRO A 227 38.05 9.55 5.91
C PRO A 227 38.09 8.01 5.93
N TYR A 228 38.17 7.45 7.14
CA TYR A 228 37.87 6.04 7.38
C TYR A 228 36.42 5.79 6.95
N LEU A 229 36.23 5.10 5.83
CA LEU A 229 34.96 4.47 5.50
C LEU A 229 34.79 3.28 6.45
N VAL A 230 33.94 3.41 7.46
CA VAL A 230 33.36 2.24 8.12
C VAL A 230 32.19 1.80 7.25
N PRO A 231 32.24 0.64 6.57
CA PRO A 231 31.08 0.11 5.90
C PRO A 231 30.14 -0.39 6.98
N LEU A 232 29.03 0.31 7.22
CA LEU A 232 27.91 -0.30 7.96
C LEU A 232 27.24 -1.29 7.01
N ILE A 233 27.83 -2.49 6.90
CA ILE A 233 27.20 -3.67 6.31
C ILE A 233 26.08 -4.08 7.25
N GLY A 234 24.89 -3.54 7.02
CA GLY A 234 23.65 -4.18 7.43
C GLY A 234 23.41 -5.36 6.50
N ARG A 235 23.65 -6.58 6.99
CA ARG A 235 23.36 -7.85 6.30
C ARG A 235 21.92 -7.84 5.75
N LEU A 236 21.77 -7.68 4.45
CA LEU A 236 20.77 -8.46 3.73
C LEU A 236 21.44 -9.79 3.43
N GLN A 237 21.17 -10.78 4.27
CA GLN A 237 21.45 -12.16 3.94
C GLN A 237 20.43 -12.57 2.88
N GLN A 238 20.72 -12.20 1.64
CA GLN A 238 20.07 -12.73 0.46
C GLN A 238 20.53 -14.19 0.34
N SER A 239 19.75 -15.09 0.93
CA SER A 239 19.85 -16.52 0.66
C SER A 239 19.51 -16.74 -0.81
N SER A 240 20.55 -16.82 -1.64
CA SER A 240 20.46 -17.28 -3.01
C SER A 240 20.22 -18.79 -3.02
N SER A 241 18.96 -19.21 -3.10
CA SER A 241 18.65 -20.50 -3.74
C SER A 241 18.18 -20.20 -5.15
N GLN A 242 19.18 -20.03 -6.01
CA GLN A 242 19.02 -20.03 -7.46
C GLN A 242 18.65 -21.46 -7.86
N ARG A 243 17.36 -21.71 -8.09
CA ARG A 243 16.93 -22.84 -8.92
C ARG A 243 16.73 -22.30 -10.32
N ASP A 244 17.61 -22.72 -11.20
CA ASP A 244 17.56 -22.46 -12.63
C ASP A 244 16.20 -22.93 -13.18
N MET A 245 15.40 -22.00 -13.69
CA MET A 245 14.33 -22.33 -14.63
C MET A 245 14.84 -22.02 -16.03
N GLU A 246 15.04 -23.07 -16.82
CA GLU A 246 15.25 -22.96 -18.26
C GLU A 246 14.09 -22.20 -18.92
N PRO A 247 14.37 -21.33 -19.90
CA PRO A 247 13.31 -20.76 -20.73
C PRO A 247 12.81 -21.82 -21.72
N LEU A 248 11.50 -22.13 -21.63
CA LEU A 248 10.78 -22.85 -22.67
C LEU A 248 10.91 -22.11 -24.01
N SER A 249 11.61 -22.73 -24.96
CA SER A 249 11.69 -22.27 -26.34
C SER A 249 10.32 -22.36 -27.01
N SER A 250 9.73 -21.23 -27.37
CA SER A 250 8.54 -21.17 -28.23
C SER A 250 8.92 -21.51 -29.67
N ARG A 251 8.78 -22.79 -30.05
CA ARG A 251 8.72 -23.18 -31.45
C ARG A 251 7.31 -22.95 -31.97
N SER A 252 7.15 -21.98 -32.86
CA SER A 252 6.04 -21.93 -33.81
C SER A 252 6.28 -22.96 -34.93
N PRO A 253 5.19 -23.53 -35.48
CA PRO A 253 5.11 -23.52 -36.94
C PRO A 253 3.71 -23.15 -37.49
N VAL A 254 3.73 -22.16 -38.38
CA VAL A 254 3.24 -22.22 -39.77
C VAL A 254 1.80 -22.72 -40.06
N SER A 255 0.99 -21.72 -40.47
CA SER A 255 0.02 -21.67 -41.58
C SER A 255 -1.26 -22.52 -41.64
N ALA A 256 -2.33 -21.76 -41.91
CA ALA A 256 -3.45 -22.02 -42.82
C ALA A 256 -4.44 -23.13 -42.47
N TRP A 257 -5.70 -22.76 -42.21
CA TRP A 257 -6.82 -23.07 -43.09
C TRP A 257 -7.96 -22.05 -42.90
N ARG A 258 -8.45 -21.57 -44.04
CA ARG A 258 -9.63 -20.73 -44.23
C ARG A 258 -10.87 -21.63 -44.18
N GLY A 259 -11.95 -21.21 -43.51
CA GLY A 259 -13.18 -22.01 -43.41
C GLY A 259 -14.33 -21.24 -42.77
N GLU A 260 -15.06 -20.54 -43.61
CA GLU A 260 -16.28 -19.78 -43.40
C GLU A 260 -17.49 -20.71 -43.26
N TYR A 261 -18.38 -20.53 -42.28
CA TYR A 261 -19.81 -20.92 -42.38
C TYR A 261 -20.67 -20.24 -41.28
N ARG A 262 -21.59 -19.40 -41.77
CA ARG A 262 -22.87 -18.90 -41.22
C ARG A 262 -22.91 -18.15 -39.89
#